data_AF-A0A5C4LHN3-F1
#
_entry.id   AF-A0A5C4LHN3-F1
#
_cell.length_a   1.000
_cell.length_b   1.000
_cell.length_c   1.000
_cell.angle_alpha   90.00
_cell.angle_beta   90.00
_cell.angle_gamma   90.00
#
_symmetry.space_group_name_H-M   'P 1'
#
loop_
_entity.id
_entity.type
_entity.pdbx_description
1 polymer ?
#
loop_
_entity_poly.entity_id
_entity_poly.type
_entity_poly.pdbx_seq_one_letter_code
_entity_poly.pdbx_strand_id
1 'polypeptide(L)'
;MNARSMAACLLLLGTGHAVADPLPLRHGAYVGVGIDCGNPPNAALRTYDGRGLGSAKAADCRDYGGPRPERAIERATIRVDGPDRYTRLTGNGGDRFRSCPGLTP
;
A
#
# COMPACT_ATOMS: atom_id res chain seq x y z
N MET A 1 -46.32 -35.31 13.20
CA MET A 1 -46.39 -34.19 12.23
C MET A 1 -46.65 -32.93 13.02
N ASN A 2 -45.77 -31.93 12.94
CA ASN A 2 -46.06 -30.49 13.09
C ASN A 2 -44.75 -29.72 12.87
N ALA A 3 -44.64 -29.15 11.68
CA ALA A 3 -43.58 -28.25 11.25
C ALA A 3 -43.75 -26.88 11.90
N ARG A 4 -42.64 -26.18 12.20
CA ARG A 4 -42.56 -24.71 12.11
C ARG A 4 -41.14 -24.15 12.32
N SER A 5 -40.83 -23.21 11.44
CA SER A 5 -39.86 -22.09 11.55
C SER A 5 -38.39 -22.35 11.27
N MET A 6 -38.06 -22.15 9.98
CA MET A 6 -36.87 -21.43 9.54
C MET A 6 -36.73 -20.07 10.27
N ALA A 7 -35.50 -19.68 10.61
CA ALA A 7 -34.82 -18.50 10.06
C ALA A 7 -33.81 -17.87 11.02
N ALA A 8 -32.66 -17.54 10.43
CA ALA A 8 -31.92 -16.30 10.62
C ALA A 8 -31.20 -16.06 11.96
N CYS A 9 -29.90 -16.41 11.97
CA CYS A 9 -28.89 -15.43 12.35
C CYS A 9 -27.58 -15.73 11.59
N LEU A 10 -27.64 -15.53 10.27
CA LEU A 10 -26.45 -15.24 9.46
C LEU A 10 -25.95 -13.86 9.92
N LEU A 11 -25.22 -13.85 11.04
CA LEU A 11 -24.49 -12.67 11.49
C LEU A 11 -23.37 -12.43 10.48
N LEU A 12 -23.69 -11.54 9.55
CA LEU A 12 -22.77 -10.84 8.67
C LEU A 12 -21.62 -10.27 9.50
N LEU A 13 -20.52 -11.02 9.60
CA LEU A 13 -19.19 -10.46 9.81
C LEU A 13 -18.76 -9.80 8.49
N GLY A 14 -19.45 -8.71 8.14
CA GLY A 14 -18.95 -7.75 7.19
C GLY A 14 -17.76 -7.05 7.83
N THR A 15 -16.56 -7.63 7.72
CA THR A 15 -15.32 -6.86 7.81
C THR A 15 -15.34 -5.90 6.64
N GLY A 16 -15.91 -4.72 6.87
CA GLY A 16 -15.81 -3.60 5.96
C GLY A 16 -14.32 -3.40 5.69
N HIS A 17 -13.90 -3.73 4.48
CA HIS A 17 -12.58 -3.38 4.01
C HIS A 17 -12.63 -1.86 3.95
N ALA A 18 -12.02 -1.18 4.92
CA ALA A 18 -11.80 0.25 4.80
C ALA A 18 -10.91 0.42 3.57
N VAL A 19 -11.53 0.62 2.41
CA VAL A 19 -10.86 1.13 1.23
C VAL A 19 -10.47 2.53 1.65
N ALA A 20 -9.23 2.69 2.11
CA ALA A 20 -8.68 4.00 2.36
C ALA A 20 -8.88 4.81 1.08
N ASP A 21 -9.49 5.99 1.19
CA ASP A 21 -9.63 6.87 0.05
C ASP A 21 -8.25 7.03 -0.62
N PRO A 22 -8.19 6.96 -1.96
CA PRO A 22 -6.93 7.04 -2.67
C PRO A 22 -6.18 8.31 -2.24
N LEU A 23 -4.92 8.14 -1.85
CA LEU A 23 -4.06 9.25 -1.51
C LEU A 23 -4.00 10.20 -2.72
N PRO A 24 -4.07 11.53 -2.51
CA PRO A 24 -3.96 12.52 -3.58
C PRO A 24 -2.51 12.66 -4.08
N LEU A 25 -1.92 11.54 -4.49
CA LEU A 25 -0.57 11.39 -5.01
C LEU A 25 -0.64 10.96 -6.48
N ARG A 26 0.33 11.39 -7.29
CA ARG A 26 0.47 10.86 -8.65
C ARG A 26 0.87 9.39 -8.61
N HIS A 27 0.35 8.63 -9.55
CA HIS A 27 0.78 7.24 -9.76
C HIS A 27 2.25 7.23 -10.20
N GLY A 28 2.99 6.22 -9.75
CA GLY A 28 4.36 5.97 -10.18
C GLY A 28 5.36 5.81 -9.03
N ALA A 29 6.63 5.97 -9.38
CA ALA A 29 7.75 5.76 -8.49
C ALA A 29 8.07 6.99 -7.62
N TYR A 30 8.42 6.72 -6.37
CA TYR A 30 8.86 7.68 -5.38
C TYR A 30 10.16 7.20 -4.75
N VAL A 31 11.09 8.13 -4.52
CA VAL A 31 12.36 7.85 -3.84
C VAL A 31 12.55 8.78 -2.66
N GLY A 32 13.34 8.34 -1.68
CA GLY A 32 13.76 9.18 -0.57
C GLY A 32 14.39 10.49 -1.05
N VAL A 33 14.09 11.60 -0.37
CA VAL A 33 14.75 12.88 -0.64
C VAL A 33 16.27 12.73 -0.46
N GLY A 34 17.04 13.27 -1.40
CA GLY A 34 18.52 13.16 -1.42
C GLY A 34 19.06 11.95 -2.19
N ILE A 35 18.21 11.02 -2.61
CA ILE A 35 18.59 9.89 -3.48
C ILE A 35 18.35 10.26 -4.95
N ASP A 36 19.27 9.93 -5.84
CA ASP A 36 19.13 10.19 -7.29
C ASP A 36 18.08 9.28 -7.97
N CYS A 37 17.38 9.78 -8.99
CA CYS A 37 16.36 9.02 -9.71
C CYS A 37 16.95 8.06 -10.75
N GLY A 38 18.20 8.23 -11.21
CA GLY A 38 18.78 7.42 -12.27
C GLY A 38 19.12 6.00 -11.85
N ASN A 39 19.49 5.80 -10.58
CA ASN A 39 19.79 4.47 -10.02
C ASN A 39 19.54 4.44 -8.50
N PRO A 40 18.29 4.55 -8.04
CA PRO A 40 17.99 4.52 -6.62
C PRO A 40 18.16 3.11 -6.06
N PRO A 41 18.65 2.95 -4.81
CA PRO A 41 18.62 1.66 -4.14
C PRO A 41 17.18 1.21 -3.90
N ASN A 42 16.89 -0.08 -4.13
CA ASN A 42 15.55 -0.68 -3.97
C ASN A 42 14.90 -0.38 -2.61
N ALA A 43 15.70 -0.27 -1.54
CA ALA A 43 15.18 0.04 -0.20
C ALA A 43 14.52 1.43 -0.12
N ALA A 44 15.04 2.40 -0.88
CA ALA A 44 14.54 3.77 -0.95
C ALA A 44 13.41 3.96 -1.97
N LEU A 45 13.18 2.97 -2.85
CA LEU A 45 12.15 3.01 -3.88
C LEU A 45 10.78 2.59 -3.32
N ARG A 46 9.76 3.36 -3.71
CA ARG A 46 8.35 3.12 -3.40
C ARG A 46 7.52 3.32 -4.67
N THR A 47 6.41 2.60 -4.76
CA THR A 47 5.51 2.67 -5.92
C THR A 47 4.11 2.96 -5.44
N TYR A 48 3.46 3.98 -6.00
CA TYR A 48 2.06 4.26 -5.75
C TYR A 48 1.22 3.88 -6.97
N ASP A 49 0.25 2.99 -6.80
CA ASP A 49 -0.63 2.48 -7.87
C ASP A 49 -2.06 3.04 -7.81
N GLY A 50 -2.30 4.06 -6.99
CA GLY A 50 -3.64 4.59 -6.72
C GLY A 50 -4.37 3.88 -5.58
N ARG A 51 -3.90 2.71 -5.13
CA ARG A 51 -4.52 1.94 -4.04
C ARG A 51 -3.63 1.83 -2.82
N GLY A 52 -2.31 1.77 -3.01
CA GLY A 52 -1.37 1.69 -1.91
C GLY A 52 0.06 1.98 -2.30
N LEU A 53 0.90 2.19 -1.29
CA LEU A 53 2.35 2.35 -1.44
C LEU A 53 3.01 0.97 -1.33
N GLY A 54 3.52 0.47 -2.45
CA GLY A 54 4.36 -0.73 -2.52
C GLY A 54 5.83 -0.41 -2.28
N SER A 55 6.59 -1.42 -1.83
CA SER A 55 8.06 -1.37 -1.80
C SER A 55 8.64 -2.31 -2.86
N ALA A 56 9.82 -1.98 -3.40
CA ALA A 56 10.47 -2.81 -4.40
C ALA A 56 10.72 -4.26 -3.92
N LYS A 57 10.94 -4.46 -2.61
CA LYS A 57 11.14 -5.79 -2.02
C LYS A 57 9.91 -6.70 -2.10
N ALA A 58 8.70 -6.14 -2.22
CA ALA A 58 7.49 -6.95 -2.33
C ALA A 58 7.39 -7.69 -3.68
N ALA A 59 8.06 -7.20 -4.73
CA ALA A 59 8.05 -7.83 -6.04
C ALA A 59 8.92 -9.10 -6.11
N ASP A 60 9.95 -9.22 -5.25
CA ASP A 60 10.89 -10.35 -5.25
C ASP A 60 10.32 -11.61 -4.58
N CYS A 61 9.15 -11.53 -3.92
CA CYS A 61 8.49 -12.70 -3.37
C CYS A 61 7.94 -13.58 -4.50
N ARG A 62 8.71 -14.62 -4.86
CA ARG A 62 8.23 -15.72 -5.71
C ARG A 62 7.46 -16.73 -4.88
N ASP A 63 6.18 -16.90 -5.23
CA ASP A 63 5.32 -17.93 -4.67
C ASP A 63 5.56 -19.26 -5.43
N TYR A 64 5.97 -20.31 -4.72
CA TYR A 64 6.30 -21.63 -5.28
C TYR A 64 5.06 -22.53 -5.45
N GLY A 65 3.92 -21.96 -5.85
CA GLY A 65 2.68 -22.70 -6.08
C GLY A 65 1.81 -22.90 -4.84
N GLY A 66 2.03 -22.10 -3.79
CA GLY A 66 1.06 -21.97 -2.69
C GLY A 66 -0.15 -21.12 -3.12
N PRO A 67 -1.20 -21.04 -2.28
CA PRO A 67 -2.18 -19.98 -2.45
C PRO A 67 -1.46 -18.64 -2.33
N ARG A 68 -1.67 -17.73 -3.30
CA ARG A 68 -1.10 -16.37 -3.27
C ARG A 68 -1.30 -15.80 -1.88
N PRO A 69 -0.23 -15.53 -1.12
CA PRO A 69 -0.40 -14.94 0.20
C PRO A 69 -1.13 -13.61 0.02
N GLU A 70 -2.08 -13.35 0.91
CA GLU A 70 -2.70 -12.03 1.01
C GLU A 70 -1.56 -10.99 1.07
N ARG A 71 -1.67 -9.92 0.26
CA ARG A 71 -0.60 -8.91 0.19
C ARG A 71 -0.22 -8.50 1.60
N ALA A 72 1.06 -8.58 1.97
CA ALA A 72 1.50 -8.07 3.25
C ALA A 72 1.19 -6.56 3.31
N ILE A 73 0.19 -6.18 4.10
CA ILE A 73 -0.23 -4.79 4.25
C ILE A 73 0.53 -4.20 5.44
N GLU A 74 1.59 -3.47 5.16
CA GLU A 74 2.20 -2.61 6.17
C GLU A 74 1.35 -1.34 6.31
N ARG A 75 0.79 -1.09 7.50
CA ARG A 75 0.10 0.16 7.80
C ARG A 75 1.14 1.24 8.11
N ALA A 76 1.10 2.33 7.36
CA ALA A 76 1.95 3.49 7.57
C ALA A 76 1.09 4.75 7.65
N THR A 77 1.44 5.66 8.57
CA THR A 77 0.83 6.99 8.59
C THR A 77 1.57 7.88 7.58
N ILE A 78 0.84 8.39 6.60
CA ILE A 78 1.38 9.23 5.54
C ILE A 78 0.82 10.64 5.69
N ARG A 79 1.69 11.64 5.64
CA ARG A 79 1.33 13.04 5.47
C ARG A 79 1.62 13.42 4.03
N VAL A 80 0.59 13.73 3.25
CA VAL A 80 0.76 14.19 1.86
C VAL A 80 1.18 15.65 1.89
N ASP A 81 2.35 15.95 1.31
CA ASP A 81 2.92 17.30 1.25
C ASP A 81 2.58 18.01 -0.07
N GLY A 82 2.12 17.25 -1.07
CA GLY A 82 1.70 17.70 -2.39
C GLY A 82 1.51 16.51 -3.33
N PRO A 83 1.07 16.72 -4.58
CA PRO A 83 0.78 15.62 -5.51
C PRO A 83 2.01 14.75 -5.85
N ASP A 84 3.21 15.28 -5.68
CA ASP A 84 4.47 14.64 -6.05
C ASP A 84 5.39 14.39 -4.83
N ARG A 85 4.91 14.59 -3.60
CA ARG A 85 5.71 14.50 -2.37
C ARG A 85 4.88 14.05 -1.18
N TYR A 86 5.47 13.19 -0.35
CA TYR A 86 4.86 12.82 0.92
C TYR A 86 5.92 12.54 1.98
N THR A 87 5.49 12.57 3.23
CA THR A 87 6.27 12.15 4.39
C THR A 87 5.64 10.92 5.00
N ARG A 88 6.40 9.83 5.11
CA ARG A 88 6.02 8.69 5.94
C ARG A 88 6.39 9.00 7.38
N LEU A 89 5.41 9.03 8.26
CA LEU A 89 5.65 9.26 9.69
C LEU A 89 6.08 7.95 10.35
N THR A 90 7.17 7.99 11.10
CA THR A 90 7.67 6.91 11.97
C THR A 90 7.77 7.47 13.38
N GLY A 91 7.69 6.63 14.42
CA GLY A 91 7.39 7.07 15.80
C GLY A 91 8.10 8.34 16.32
N ASN A 92 9.35 8.61 15.91
CA ASN A 92 10.12 9.79 16.33
C ASN A 92 10.49 10.74 15.17
N GLY A 93 9.92 10.59 13.97
CA GLY A 93 10.30 11.38 12.80
C GLY A 93 9.49 11.09 11.53
N GLY A 94 10.09 11.36 10.38
CA GLY A 94 9.47 10.97 9.12
C GLY A 94 10.41 10.99 7.92
N ASP A 95 10.29 9.95 7.11
CA ASP A 95 11.02 9.80 5.85
C ASP A 95 10.29 10.56 4.76
N ARG A 96 10.99 11.46 4.07
CA ARG A 96 10.41 12.26 2.98
C ARG A 96 10.69 11.60 1.63
N PHE A 97 9.67 11.58 0.79
CA PHE A 97 9.72 11.00 -0.55
C PHE A 97 9.30 12.02 -1.60
N ARG A 98 9.89 11.90 -2.79
CA ARG A 98 9.55 12.69 -3.97
C ARG A 98 9.32 11.79 -5.17
N SER A 99 8.42 12.20 -6.07
CA SER A 99 8.21 11.52 -7.34
C SER A 99 9.46 11.53 -8.20
N CYS A 100 9.75 10.40 -8.83
CA CYS A 100 10.77 10.27 -9.87
C CYS A 100 10.08 9.79 -11.17
N PRO A 101 9.64 10.71 -12.04
CA PRO A 101 9.04 10.34 -13.31
C PRO A 101 10.07 9.61 -14.18
N GLY A 102 9.63 8.55 -14.88
CA GLY A 102 10.48 7.73 -15.76
C GLY A 102 11.11 6.51 -15.08
N LEU A 103 11.06 6.40 -13.75
CA LEU A 103 11.30 5.12 -13.07
C LEU A 103 10.03 4.27 -13.18
N THR A 104 10.08 3.29 -14.09
CA THR A 104 9.05 2.25 -14.15
C THR A 104 9.26 1.30 -12.97
N PRO A 105 8.23 1.03 -12.15
CA PRO A 105 8.30 0.04 -11.09
C PRO A 105 8.41 -1.40 -11.62
#